data_AF-A0AAD5TFB1-F1
#
_entry.id   AF-A0AAD5TFB1-F1
#
_cell.length_a   1.000
_cell.length_b   1.000
_cell.length_c   1.000
_cell.angle_alpha   90.00
_cell.angle_beta   90.00
_cell.angle_gamma   90.00
#
_symmetry.space_group_name_H-M   'P 1'
#
loop_
_entity.id
_entity.type
_entity.pdbx_description
1 polymer ?
#
loop_
_entity_poly.entity_id
_entity_poly.type
_entity_poly.pdbx_seq_one_letter_code
_entity_poly.pdbx_strand_id
1 'polypeptide(L)'
;MADSIEWLPPPPSGLKHDFQKDITAIEWNPQFGTLLAVTSRFGVCLWRLVFDPTASKSDVSNGVPDFVNDSSVCQGWMTLLRFPGCEQINGIAWSPDGRFLAAGSRESSTMLVWDVATETATPFGTRGRGTRSLVWSPDGEYLIHCT
;
A
#
# COMPACT_ATOMS: atom_id res chain seq x y z
N MET A 1 4.76 -8.41 -15.40
CA MET A 1 3.84 -7.58 -16.21
C MET A 1 2.76 -7.17 -15.24
N ALA A 2 2.81 -5.93 -14.75
CA ALA A 2 1.77 -5.40 -13.86
C ALA A 2 0.53 -5.13 -14.74
N ASP A 3 -0.62 -5.68 -14.34
CA ASP A 3 -1.87 -5.43 -15.07
C ASP A 3 -2.35 -3.99 -14.81
N SER A 4 -2.92 -3.43 -15.87
CA SER A 4 -3.12 -2.01 -16.15
C SER A 4 -4.06 -1.27 -15.21
N ILE A 5 -3.71 0.01 -15.03
CA ILE A 5 -4.42 1.10 -14.34
C ILE A 5 -5.91 1.14 -14.71
N GLU A 6 -6.79 0.87 -13.74
CA GLU A 6 -8.22 1.19 -13.85
C GLU A 6 -8.49 2.55 -13.19
N TRP A 7 -8.94 3.52 -13.99
CA TRP A 7 -9.51 4.76 -13.49
C TRP A 7 -10.97 4.50 -13.13
N LEU A 8 -11.34 4.68 -11.87
CA LEU A 8 -12.72 4.58 -11.40
C LEU A 8 -13.15 5.89 -10.73
N PRO A 9 -14.37 6.38 -10.97
CA PRO A 9 -14.90 7.55 -10.28
C PRO A 9 -14.89 7.34 -8.76
N PRO A 10 -14.85 8.43 -7.96
CA PRO A 10 -14.54 8.37 -6.54
C PRO A 10 -15.37 7.31 -5.80
N PRO A 11 -14.77 6.46 -4.95
CA PRO A 11 -15.55 5.53 -4.16
C PRO A 11 -16.44 6.33 -3.20
N PRO A 12 -17.74 5.98 -3.08
CA PRO A 12 -18.59 6.53 -2.04
C PRO A 12 -18.00 6.11 -0.69
N SER A 13 -17.57 7.10 0.09
CA SER A 13 -17.06 6.99 1.47
C SER A 13 -16.12 5.80 1.76
N GLY A 14 -14.82 6.03 1.53
CA GLY A 14 -13.73 5.17 2.02
C GLY A 14 -12.81 4.60 0.93
N LEU A 15 -11.53 4.39 1.26
CA LEU A 15 -10.56 3.71 0.38
C LEU A 15 -10.86 2.21 0.31
N LYS A 16 -11.75 1.83 -0.61
CA LYS A 16 -12.21 0.45 -0.80
C LYS A 16 -11.98 -0.02 -2.23
N HIS A 17 -11.45 -1.24 -2.36
CA HIS A 17 -11.31 -1.95 -3.63
C HIS A 17 -11.59 -3.44 -3.45
N ASP A 18 -12.07 -4.11 -4.50
CA ASP A 18 -12.34 -5.56 -4.47
C ASP A 18 -11.10 -6.43 -4.24
N PHE A 19 -9.91 -5.86 -4.44
CA PHE A 19 -8.64 -6.52 -4.19
C PHE A 19 -8.17 -6.34 -2.75
N GLN A 20 -8.79 -5.48 -1.93
CA GLN A 20 -8.49 -5.38 -0.50
C GLN A 20 -9.21 -6.47 0.29
N LYS A 21 -8.67 -7.70 0.21
CA LYS A 21 -9.17 -8.88 0.95
C LYS A 21 -8.06 -9.40 1.85
N ASP A 22 -8.43 -9.85 3.05
CA ASP A 22 -7.50 -10.36 4.07
C ASP A 22 -6.37 -9.38 4.40
N ILE A 23 -6.73 -8.12 4.65
CA ILE A 23 -5.77 -7.10 5.03
C ILE A 23 -5.18 -7.45 6.40
N THR A 24 -3.85 -7.51 6.48
CA THR A 24 -3.11 -7.88 7.70
C THR A 24 -2.24 -6.74 8.21
N ALA A 25 -1.75 -5.91 7.29
CA ALA A 25 -0.96 -4.72 7.55
C ALA A 25 -1.31 -3.57 6.58
N ILE A 26 -1.20 -2.34 7.09
CA ILE A 26 -1.43 -1.09 6.38
C ILE A 26 -0.32 -0.13 6.83
N GLU A 27 0.40 0.47 5.88
CA GLU A 27 1.46 1.44 6.18
C GLU A 27 1.48 2.61 5.23
N TRP A 28 1.53 3.82 5.80
CA TRP A 28 1.81 5.04 5.04
C TRP A 28 3.28 5.10 4.66
N ASN A 29 3.55 5.63 3.48
CA ASN A 29 4.90 5.95 3.08
C ASN A 29 5.47 7.03 4.03
N PRO A 30 6.67 6.83 4.58
CA PRO A 30 7.23 7.71 5.61
C PRO A 30 7.64 9.09 5.06
N GLN A 31 7.91 9.21 3.76
CA GLN A 31 8.29 10.48 3.12
C GLN A 31 7.09 11.19 2.49
N PHE A 32 6.08 10.43 2.05
CA PHE A 32 4.94 10.96 1.31
C PHE A 32 3.62 10.58 1.99
N GLY A 33 2.98 11.55 2.65
CA GLY A 33 1.66 11.37 3.29
C GLY A 33 0.49 11.10 2.32
N THR A 34 0.76 10.94 1.02
CA THR A 34 -0.21 10.66 -0.03
C THR A 34 -0.12 9.23 -0.56
N LEU A 35 0.82 8.42 -0.06
CA LEU A 35 1.05 7.07 -0.54
C LEU A 35 0.83 6.06 0.59
N LEU A 36 -0.10 5.12 0.39
CA LEU A 36 -0.52 4.15 1.38
C LEU A 36 -0.41 2.74 0.81
N ALA A 37 0.36 1.87 1.46
CA ALA A 37 0.44 0.46 1.14
C ALA A 37 -0.53 -0.33 2.01
N VAL A 38 -1.30 -1.22 1.37
CA VAL A 38 -2.27 -2.08 2.02
C VAL A 38 -2.03 -3.51 1.57
N THR A 39 -1.74 -4.41 2.50
CA THR A 39 -1.62 -5.84 2.19
C THR A 39 -2.93 -6.44 1.73
N SER A 40 -2.83 -7.45 0.89
CA SER A 40 -3.96 -8.22 0.38
C SER A 40 -3.56 -9.68 0.18
N ARG A 41 -4.57 -10.57 0.23
CA ARG A 41 -4.49 -11.94 -0.30
C ARG A 41 -3.80 -11.99 -1.67
N PHE A 42 -4.05 -10.98 -2.49
CA PHE A 42 -3.65 -10.95 -3.88
C PHE A 42 -2.31 -10.26 -4.13
N GLY A 43 -1.72 -9.57 -3.16
CA GLY A 43 -0.53 -8.75 -3.35
C GLY A 43 -0.52 -7.56 -2.40
N VAL A 44 -0.03 -6.41 -2.88
CA VAL A 44 -0.11 -5.14 -2.13
C VAL A 44 -0.89 -4.12 -2.95
N CYS A 45 -2.00 -3.63 -2.39
CA CYS A 45 -2.73 -2.49 -2.92
C CYS A 45 -2.02 -1.20 -2.53
N LEU A 46 -1.49 -0.47 -3.50
CA LEU A 46 -0.82 0.79 -3.31
C LEU A 46 -1.77 1.94 -3.68
N TRP A 47 -2.24 2.67 -2.68
CA TRP A 47 -3.11 3.82 -2.83
C TRP A 47 -2.29 5.10 -3.00
N ARG A 48 -2.55 5.81 -4.09
CA ARG A 48 -2.01 7.15 -4.35
C ARG A 48 -3.16 8.14 -4.18
N LEU A 49 -3.00 9.06 -3.24
CA LEU A 49 -3.99 10.05 -2.89
C LEU A 49 -3.58 11.43 -3.40
N VAL A 50 -4.54 12.18 -3.88
CA VAL A 50 -4.40 13.57 -4.30
C VAL A 50 -5.47 14.36 -3.55
N PHE A 51 -5.01 15.24 -2.68
CA PHE A 51 -5.88 16.18 -2.00
C PHE A 51 -6.02 17.41 -2.86
N ASP A 52 -7.25 17.79 -3.21
CA ASP A 52 -7.51 19.05 -3.90
C ASP A 52 -7.73 20.15 -2.83
N PRO A 53 -6.74 21.04 -2.60
CA PRO A 53 -6.90 22.11 -1.61
C PRO A 53 -7.87 23.20 -2.07
N THR A 54 -8.26 23.19 -3.35
CA THR A 54 -9.15 24.19 -3.96
C THR A 54 -10.61 23.73 -4.00
N ALA A 55 -10.88 22.45 -3.72
CA ALA A 55 -12.23 21.94 -3.54
C ALA A 55 -12.91 22.74 -2.43
N SER A 56 -13.90 23.56 -2.82
CA SER A 56 -14.62 24.38 -1.86
C SER A 56 -15.42 23.47 -0.94
N LYS A 57 -15.24 23.62 0.38
CA LYS A 57 -16.17 23.10 1.39
C LYS A 57 -17.55 23.75 1.18
N SER A 58 -18.36 23.21 0.28
CA SER A 58 -19.78 23.54 0.24
C SER A 58 -20.48 22.68 1.28
N ASP A 59 -21.14 23.37 2.22
CA ASP A 59 -22.05 22.85 3.25
C ASP A 59 -21.42 22.30 4.53
N VAL A 60 -20.94 23.23 5.36
CA VAL A 60 -20.96 23.03 6.83
C VAL A 60 -22.41 23.10 7.30
N SER A 61 -23.19 22.04 7.12
CA SER A 61 -24.42 21.89 7.88
C SER A 61 -24.05 21.40 9.29
N ASN A 62 -24.29 22.24 10.29
CA ASN A 62 -24.24 21.92 11.74
C ASN A 62 -22.86 21.81 12.42
N GLY A 63 -21.80 22.45 11.90
CA GLY A 63 -20.54 22.65 12.65
C GLY A 63 -19.71 21.39 12.91
N VAL A 64 -20.16 20.22 12.43
CA VAL A 64 -19.34 19.03 12.31
C VAL A 64 -18.73 19.05 10.92
N PRO A 65 -17.40 19.10 10.78
CA PRO A 65 -16.80 19.04 9.46
C PRO A 65 -17.02 17.64 8.86
N ASP A 66 -17.69 17.59 7.70
CA ASP A 66 -18.07 16.37 6.98
C ASP A 66 -16.88 15.74 6.23
N PHE A 67 -15.75 15.57 6.93
CA PHE A 67 -14.51 15.01 6.38
C PHE A 67 -14.64 13.55 5.91
N VAL A 68 -15.79 12.91 6.19
CA VAL A 68 -15.99 11.47 6.01
C VAL A 68 -16.66 11.14 4.66
N ASN A 69 -17.44 12.06 4.10
CA ASN A 69 -18.26 11.77 2.92
C ASN A 69 -17.96 12.65 1.69
N ASP A 70 -17.18 13.72 1.84
CA ASP A 70 -16.87 14.58 0.70
C ASP A 70 -15.73 14.02 -0.14
N SER A 71 -16.09 13.13 -1.06
CA SER A 71 -15.18 12.55 -2.06
C SER A 71 -14.56 13.60 -3.01
N SER A 72 -15.05 14.84 -3.01
CA SER A 72 -14.51 15.94 -3.81
C SER A 72 -13.15 16.41 -3.31
N VAL A 73 -12.83 16.16 -2.02
CA VAL A 73 -11.64 16.70 -1.35
C VAL A 73 -10.42 15.78 -1.51
N CYS A 74 -10.63 14.48 -1.68
CA CYS A 74 -9.57 13.49 -1.81
C CYS A 74 -9.88 12.55 -2.98
N GLN A 75 -9.12 12.70 -4.06
CA GLN A 75 -9.10 11.75 -5.15
C GLN A 75 -8.01 10.71 -4.87
N GLY A 76 -8.20 9.49 -5.32
CA GLY A 76 -7.16 8.49 -5.22
C GLY A 76 -7.37 7.34 -6.17
N TRP A 77 -6.27 6.70 -6.54
CA TRP A 77 -6.29 5.48 -7.34
C TRP A 77 -5.44 4.42 -6.66
N MET A 78 -5.70 3.16 -7.02
CA MET A 78 -5.05 2.00 -6.45
C MET A 78 -4.29 1.26 -7.55
N THR A 79 -3.02 0.98 -7.30
CA THR A 79 -2.20 0.07 -8.12
C THR A 79 -2.00 -1.23 -7.35
N LEU A 80 -2.31 -2.36 -7.96
CA LEU A 80 -2.08 -3.67 -7.34
C LEU A 80 -0.68 -4.19 -7.69
N LEU A 81 0.24 -4.14 -6.73
CA LEU A 81 1.57 -4.70 -6.85
C LEU A 81 1.52 -6.22 -6.64
N ARG A 82 1.91 -6.97 -7.68
CA ARG A 82 1.77 -8.42 -7.76
C ARG A 82 3.01 -9.10 -8.33
N PHE A 83 3.40 -10.21 -7.71
CA PHE A 83 4.49 -11.04 -8.20
C PHE A 83 4.05 -12.51 -8.29
N PRO A 84 4.27 -13.19 -9.42
CA PRO A 84 3.87 -14.59 -9.59
C PRO A 84 4.45 -15.50 -8.50
N GLY A 85 3.60 -16.33 -7.88
CA GLY A 85 4.00 -17.25 -6.81
C GLY A 85 4.23 -16.59 -5.44
N CYS A 86 3.93 -15.29 -5.30
CA CYS A 86 3.92 -14.58 -4.03
C CYS A 86 2.51 -14.02 -3.77
N GLU A 87 1.69 -14.84 -3.14
CA GLU A 87 0.32 -14.50 -2.71
C GLU A 87 0.27 -14.47 -1.17
N GLN A 88 -0.85 -13.99 -0.62
CA GLN A 88 -1.07 -13.90 0.82
C GLN A 88 0.02 -13.11 1.55
N ILE A 89 0.19 -11.86 1.12
CA ILE A 89 1.12 -10.93 1.77
C ILE A 89 0.61 -10.64 3.17
N ASN A 90 1.46 -10.88 4.16
CA ASN A 90 1.11 -10.74 5.57
C ASN A 90 1.86 -9.60 6.27
N GLY A 91 3.05 -9.26 5.78
CA GLY A 91 3.84 -8.15 6.29
C GLY A 91 4.26 -7.25 5.16
N ILE A 92 4.28 -5.95 5.42
CA ILE A 92 4.90 -4.94 4.57
C ILE A 92 5.75 -4.03 5.43
N ALA A 93 6.77 -3.42 4.84
CA ALA A 93 7.58 -2.39 5.49
C ALA A 93 8.14 -1.42 4.45
N TRP A 94 7.92 -0.13 4.66
CA TRP A 94 8.58 0.92 3.87
C TRP A 94 10.05 1.10 4.27
N SER A 95 10.91 1.32 3.28
CA SER A 95 12.24 1.85 3.54
C SER A 95 12.16 3.27 4.11
N PRO A 96 13.13 3.72 4.91
CA PRO A 96 13.09 5.04 5.53
C PRO A 96 13.04 6.19 4.52
N ASP A 97 13.64 6.01 3.34
CA ASP A 97 13.61 6.94 2.22
C ASP A 97 12.30 6.87 1.40
N GLY A 98 11.38 5.96 1.74
CA GLY A 98 10.10 5.78 1.09
C GLY A 98 10.17 5.25 -0.34
N ARG A 99 11.35 4.89 -0.85
CA ARG A 99 11.52 4.42 -2.24
C ARG A 99 11.12 2.96 -2.40
N PHE A 100 11.46 2.15 -1.41
CA PHE A 100 11.29 0.71 -1.46
C PHE A 100 10.18 0.26 -0.52
N LEU A 101 9.39 -0.70 -0.99
CA LEU A 101 8.40 -1.39 -0.17
C LEU A 101 8.75 -2.87 -0.11
N ALA A 102 9.13 -3.33 1.08
CA ALA A 102 9.27 -4.75 1.34
C ALA A 102 7.90 -5.39 1.58
N ALA A 103 7.71 -6.60 1.08
CA ALA A 103 6.49 -7.39 1.25
C ALA A 103 6.84 -8.86 1.47
N GLY A 104 6.18 -9.50 2.43
CA GLY A 104 6.45 -10.88 2.82
C GLY A 104 5.17 -11.71 2.89
N SER A 105 5.22 -12.91 2.32
CA SER A 105 4.11 -13.88 2.32
C SER A 105 4.25 -14.86 3.49
N ARG A 106 3.13 -15.29 4.07
CA ARG A 106 3.11 -16.40 5.07
C ARG A 106 3.34 -17.78 4.45
N GLU A 107 2.98 -17.95 3.19
CA GLU A 107 2.98 -19.26 2.53
C GLU A 107 4.22 -19.48 1.68
N SER A 108 4.83 -18.41 1.19
CA SER A 108 6.03 -18.46 0.35
C SER A 108 7.28 -18.12 1.16
N SER A 109 8.38 -18.82 0.88
CA SER A 109 9.74 -18.49 1.35
C SER A 109 10.39 -17.38 0.51
N THR A 110 9.56 -16.57 -0.17
CA THR A 110 10.01 -15.43 -0.98
C THR A 110 9.51 -14.15 -0.34
N MET A 111 10.44 -13.24 -0.10
CA MET A 111 10.16 -11.84 0.20
C MET A 111 10.36 -11.03 -1.08
N LEU A 112 9.60 -9.95 -1.23
CA LEU A 112 9.72 -9.03 -2.36
C LEU A 112 10.16 -7.67 -1.84
N VAL A 113 11.04 -7.02 -2.58
CA VAL A 113 11.28 -5.57 -2.42
C VAL A 113 10.86 -4.91 -3.72
N TRP A 114 9.88 -4.02 -3.61
CA TRP A 114 9.36 -3.22 -4.70
C TRP A 114 10.06 -1.87 -4.74
N ASP A 115 10.67 -1.52 -5.87
CA ASP A 115 10.95 -0.12 -6.18
C ASP A 115 9.64 0.50 -6.69
N VAL A 116 9.07 1.39 -5.88
CA VAL A 116 7.72 1.93 -6.13
C VAL A 116 7.70 2.97 -7.24
N ALA A 117 8.84 3.59 -7.55
CA ALA A 117 8.94 4.55 -8.64
C ALA A 117 8.96 3.85 -10.01
N THR A 118 9.60 2.67 -10.07
CA THR A 118 9.74 1.88 -11.32
C THR A 118 8.74 0.74 -11.42
N GLU A 119 7.98 0.47 -10.36
CA GLU A 119 7.05 -0.66 -10.24
C GLU A 119 7.74 -2.02 -10.50
N THR A 120 9.01 -2.12 -10.11
CA THR A 120 9.81 -3.34 -10.27
C THR A 120 9.95 -4.06 -8.95
N ALA A 121 9.81 -5.39 -8.98
CA ALA A 121 9.96 -6.25 -7.82
C ALA A 121 11.25 -7.06 -7.92
N THR A 122 12.03 -7.04 -6.85
CA THR A 122 13.18 -7.93 -6.68
C THR A 122 12.84 -9.00 -5.64
N PRO A 123 12.79 -10.29 -6.03
CA PRO A 123 12.55 -11.37 -5.08
C PRO A 123 13.82 -11.73 -4.30
N PHE A 124 13.66 -11.95 -3.00
CA PHE A 124 14.68 -12.42 -2.09
C PHE A 124 14.23 -13.75 -1.47
N GLY A 125 15.01 -14.80 -1.69
CA GLY A 125 14.77 -16.09 -1.04
C GLY A 125 15.14 -16.03 0.43
N THR A 126 14.19 -16.35 1.31
CA THR A 126 14.44 -16.50 2.74
C THR A 126 14.70 -17.97 3.06
N ARG A 127 15.70 -18.25 3.89
CA ARG A 127 15.97 -19.60 4.41
C ARG A 127 15.04 -19.85 5.60
N GLY A 128 13.76 -20.17 5.36
CA GLY A 128 12.78 -20.37 6.43
C GLY A 128 11.35 -20.63 5.97
N ARG A 129 10.42 -20.70 6.93
CA ARG A 129 8.97 -20.60 6.68
C ARG A 129 8.61 -19.16 6.31
N GLY A 130 7.37 -18.92 5.87
CA GLY A 130 6.97 -17.59 5.39
C GLY A 130 7.13 -16.47 6.41
N THR A 131 7.12 -15.26 5.89
CA THR A 131 7.37 -14.01 6.61
C THR A 131 6.13 -13.54 7.37
N ARG A 132 6.28 -13.34 8.68
CA ARG A 132 5.24 -12.80 9.56
C ARG A 132 5.34 -11.30 9.79
N SER A 133 6.54 -10.76 9.88
CA SER A 133 6.78 -9.31 10.02
C SER A 133 8.05 -8.90 9.29
N LEU A 134 8.11 -7.61 8.93
CA LEU A 134 9.20 -6.97 8.21
C LEU A 134 9.50 -5.63 8.85
N VAL A 135 10.79 -5.30 8.97
CA VAL A 135 11.23 -3.98 9.45
C VAL A 135 12.52 -3.60 8.73
N TRP A 136 12.53 -2.42 8.10
CA TRP A 136 13.76 -1.81 7.60
C TRP A 136 14.56 -1.19 8.75
N SER A 137 15.88 -1.26 8.68
CA SER A 137 16.75 -0.48 9.55
C SER A 137 16.54 1.02 9.28
N PRO A 138 16.73 1.90 10.27
CA PRO A 138 16.53 3.34 10.11
C PRO A 138 17.43 3.99 9.06
N ASP A 139 18.58 3.39 8.77
CA ASP A 139 19.51 3.80 7.71
C ASP A 139 19.15 3.23 6.32
N GLY A 140 18.20 2.29 6.23
CA GLY A 140 17.73 1.70 4.98
C GLY A 140 18.64 0.59 4.41
N GLU A 141 19.74 0.28 5.07
CA GLU A 141 20.75 -0.68 4.57
C GLU A 141 20.37 -2.15 4.82
N TYR A 142 19.51 -2.39 5.82
CA TYR A 142 19.14 -3.74 6.25
C TYR A 142 17.63 -3.90 6.31
N LEU A 143 17.18 -5.11 5.97
CA LEU A 143 15.79 -5.53 6.11
C LEU A 143 15.75 -6.78 6.99
N ILE A 144 15.09 -6.67 8.12
CA ILE A 144 14.90 -7.77 9.07
C ILE A 144 13.51 -8.35 8.84
N HIS A 145 13.44 -9.68 8.72
CA HIS A 145 12.19 -10.42 8.67
C HIS A 145 12.11 -11.37 9.84
N CYS A 146 10.90 -11.59 10.36
CA CYS A 146 10.63 -12.66 11.31
C CYS A 146 9.57 -13.61 10.76
N THR A 147 9.72 -14.89 11.10
CA THR A 147 8.84 -15.99 10.69
C THR A 147 7.90 -16.38 11.83
#